data_AF-A0A9X5B598-F1
#
_entry.id   AF-A0A9X5B598-F1
#
_cell.length_a   1.000
_cell.length_b   1.000
_cell.length_c   1.000
_cell.angle_alpha   90.00
_cell.angle_beta   90.00
_cell.angle_gamma   90.00
#
_symmetry.space_group_name_H-M   'P 1'
#
loop_
_entity.id
_entity.type
_entity.pdbx_description
1 polymer ?
#
loop_
_entity_poly.entity_id
_entity_poly.type
_entity_poly.pdbx_seq_one_letter_code
_entity_poly.pdbx_strand_id
1 'polypeptide(L)'
;MTESTLEWQVSSLALQLLSERAQKVIRHWVSSGPFRDVTGAPGLLYLAGDGEKSFVSLAVEAGCRACTTSVLEEMTHMGMVEQDSAARVLLRRAAYAPAAPSAGSVVGREQLGEAS
;
A
#
# COMPACT_ATOMS: atom_id res chain seq x y z
N MET A 1 -24.25 -8.48 -1.92
CA MET A 1 -23.60 -7.24 -1.47
C MET A 1 -22.28 -7.17 -2.20
N THR A 2 -22.12 -6.26 -3.17
CA THR A 2 -20.83 -6.03 -3.80
C THR A 2 -20.01 -5.19 -2.84
N GLU A 3 -19.24 -5.84 -1.96
CA GLU A 3 -18.17 -5.15 -1.24
C GLU A 3 -17.21 -4.59 -2.29
N SER A 4 -17.28 -3.28 -2.52
CA SER A 4 -16.24 -2.59 -3.27
C SER A 4 -14.96 -2.73 -2.47
N THR A 5 -14.13 -3.70 -2.82
CA THR A 5 -12.77 -3.83 -2.29
C THR A 5 -12.06 -2.53 -2.61
N LEU A 6 -11.92 -1.66 -1.62
CA LEU A 6 -11.16 -0.42 -1.76
C LEU A 6 -9.73 -0.80 -2.11
N GLU A 7 -9.37 -0.61 -3.37
CA GLU A 7 -8.00 -0.79 -3.83
C GLU A 7 -7.19 0.40 -3.30
N TRP A 8 -5.99 0.12 -2.76
CA TRP A 8 -5.09 1.14 -2.25
C TRP A 8 -3.94 1.34 -3.22
N GLN A 9 -3.55 2.59 -3.43
CA GLN A 9 -2.39 2.96 -4.24
C GLN A 9 -1.41 3.78 -3.41
N VAL A 10 -0.14 3.75 -3.81
CA VAL A 10 0.91 4.58 -3.22
C VAL A 10 0.63 6.04 -3.57
N SER A 11 0.78 6.94 -2.59
CA SER A 11 0.55 8.36 -2.82
C SER A 11 1.64 8.95 -3.72
N SER A 12 1.29 10.00 -4.47
CA SER A 12 2.28 10.73 -5.29
C SER A 12 3.42 11.29 -4.44
N LEU A 13 3.16 11.68 -3.18
CA LEU A 13 4.18 12.14 -2.25
C LEU A 13 5.21 11.05 -1.96
N ALA A 14 4.77 9.84 -1.64
CA ALA A 14 5.67 8.71 -1.41
C ALA A 14 6.47 8.36 -2.68
N LEU A 15 5.86 8.45 -3.87
CA LEU A 15 6.56 8.23 -5.14
C LEU A 15 7.63 9.30 -5.46
N GLN A 16 7.51 10.51 -4.91
CA GLN A 16 8.48 11.59 -5.11
C GLN A 16 9.62 11.54 -4.10
N LEU A 17 9.33 11.15 -2.85
CA LEU A 17 10.31 11.20 -1.76
C LEU A 17 11.14 9.92 -1.62
N LEU A 18 10.57 8.77 -2.01
CA LEU A 18 11.19 7.47 -1.80
C LEU A 18 12.03 7.03 -3.00
N SER A 19 13.11 6.31 -2.72
CA SER A 19 13.91 5.55 -3.68
C SER A 19 13.08 4.45 -4.34
N GLU A 20 13.50 3.97 -5.51
CA GLU A 20 12.81 2.88 -6.21
C GLU A 20 12.64 1.61 -5.36
N ARG A 21 13.58 1.35 -4.44
CA ARG A 21 13.52 0.20 -3.54
C ARG A 21 12.44 0.39 -2.47
N ALA A 22 12.40 1.55 -1.82
CA ALA A 22 11.35 1.88 -0.87
C ALA A 22 9.98 1.97 -1.54
N GLN A 23 9.91 2.49 -2.78
CA GLN A 23 8.70 2.47 -3.60
C GLN A 23 8.20 1.05 -3.89
N LYS A 24 9.10 0.09 -4.16
CA LYS A 24 8.70 -1.32 -4.34
C LYS A 24 8.12 -1.91 -3.06
N VAL A 25 8.74 -1.67 -1.92
CA VAL A 25 8.26 -2.16 -0.62
C VAL A 25 6.87 -1.60 -0.31
N ILE A 26 6.67 -0.29 -0.43
CA ILE A 26 5.37 0.32 -0.15
C ILE A 26 4.28 -0.12 -1.14
N ARG A 27 4.60 -0.28 -2.44
CA ARG A 27 3.67 -0.86 -3.43
C ARG A 27 3.26 -2.27 -3.04
N HIS A 28 4.21 -3.08 -2.60
CA HIS A 28 3.91 -4.43 -2.16
C HIS A 28 3.03 -4.42 -0.91
N TRP A 29 3.30 -3.53 0.06
CA TRP A 29 2.51 -3.40 1.28
C TRP A 29 1.06 -3.02 1.01
N VAL A 30 0.82 -2.06 0.10
CA VAL A 30 -0.55 -1.62 -0.21
C VAL A 30 -1.32 -2.65 -1.04
N SER A 31 -0.65 -3.41 -1.90
CA SER A 31 -1.30 -4.32 -2.85
C SER A 31 -1.44 -5.76 -2.36
N SER A 32 -0.54 -6.22 -1.49
CA SER A 32 -0.45 -7.62 -1.11
C SER A 32 -1.36 -7.93 0.09
N GLY A 33 -2.36 -8.81 -0.13
CA GLY A 33 -3.35 -9.22 0.86
C GLY A 33 -2.77 -9.67 2.22
N PRO A 34 -1.67 -10.44 2.26
CA PRO A 34 -0.99 -10.80 3.51
C PRO A 34 -0.58 -9.61 4.36
N PHE A 35 -0.35 -8.43 3.82
CA PHE A 35 0.09 -7.26 4.61
C PHE A 35 -1.04 -6.27 4.90
N ARG A 36 -2.28 -6.63 4.59
CA ARG A 36 -3.48 -5.84 4.89
C ARG A 36 -4.11 -6.24 6.23
N ASP A 37 -4.82 -5.28 6.83
CA ASP A 37 -5.66 -5.48 8.00
C ASP A 37 -7.10 -5.89 7.63
N VAL A 38 -7.96 -6.00 8.64
CA VAL A 38 -9.38 -6.40 8.49
C VAL A 38 -10.21 -5.42 7.65
N THR A 39 -9.76 -4.18 7.49
CA THR A 39 -10.40 -3.15 6.66
C THR A 39 -9.89 -3.15 5.22
N GLY A 40 -8.92 -4.01 4.91
CA GLY A 40 -8.24 -4.05 3.62
C GLY A 40 -7.16 -2.97 3.45
N ALA A 41 -6.92 -2.13 4.46
CA ALA A 41 -5.84 -1.15 4.45
C ALA A 41 -4.49 -1.79 4.79
N PRO A 42 -3.35 -1.15 4.48
CA PRO A 42 -2.03 -1.59 4.94
C PRO A 42 -2.02 -1.76 6.46
N GLY A 43 -1.77 -2.98 6.92
CA GLY A 43 -1.82 -3.35 8.32
C GLY A 43 -0.53 -3.01 9.08
N LEU A 44 -0.63 -3.02 10.41
CA LEU A 44 0.50 -2.93 11.32
C LEU A 44 1.37 -4.20 11.19
N LEU A 45 2.68 -4.02 11.03
CA LEU A 45 3.63 -5.13 10.90
C LEU A 45 4.59 -5.15 12.07
N TYR A 46 5.11 -6.32 12.43
CA TYR A 46 6.30 -6.40 13.28
C TYR A 46 7.54 -6.02 12.48
N LEU A 47 8.60 -5.56 13.13
CA LEU A 47 9.88 -5.31 12.44
C LEU A 47 10.47 -6.63 11.93
N ALA A 48 10.52 -7.64 12.79
CA ALA A 48 10.98 -8.99 12.48
C ALA A 48 10.17 -10.00 13.31
N GLY A 49 10.01 -11.21 12.78
CA GLY A 49 9.32 -12.30 13.47
C GLY A 49 9.22 -13.53 12.58
N ASP A 50 9.41 -14.70 13.17
CA ASP A 50 9.26 -15.98 12.48
C ASP A 50 7.76 -16.37 12.55
N GLY A 51 7.06 -16.29 11.43
CA GLY A 51 5.64 -16.65 11.31
C GLY A 51 4.61 -15.51 11.45
N GLU A 52 5.03 -14.31 11.87
CA GLU A 52 4.16 -13.12 11.88
C GLU A 52 4.36 -12.24 10.64
N LYS A 53 3.34 -11.43 10.30
CA LYS A 53 3.43 -10.41 9.24
C LYS A 53 4.46 -9.36 9.66
N SER A 54 5.66 -9.43 9.07
CA SER A 54 6.78 -8.56 9.42
C SER A 54 7.26 -7.69 8.25
N PHE A 55 7.90 -6.57 8.57
CA PHE A 55 8.54 -5.70 7.60
C PHE A 55 9.70 -6.40 6.87
N VAL A 56 10.44 -7.27 7.58
CA VAL A 56 11.47 -8.10 6.95
C VAL A 56 10.86 -9.02 5.90
N SER A 57 9.76 -9.70 6.21
CA SER A 57 9.06 -10.56 5.25
C SER A 57 8.56 -9.76 4.05
N LEU A 58 7.94 -8.59 4.29
CA LEU A 58 7.49 -7.66 3.26
C LEU A 58 8.63 -7.22 2.33
N ALA A 59 9.77 -6.81 2.90
CA ALA A 59 10.92 -6.38 2.13
C ALA A 59 11.55 -7.53 1.33
N VAL A 60 11.54 -8.75 1.87
CA VAL A 60 12.00 -9.95 1.16
C VAL A 60 11.08 -10.24 -0.03
N GLU A 61 9.76 -10.25 0.15
CA GLU A 61 8.80 -10.47 -0.94
C GLU A 61 8.84 -9.37 -2.01
N ALA A 62 9.15 -8.13 -1.61
CA ALA A 62 9.40 -7.02 -2.53
C ALA A 62 10.79 -7.06 -3.21
N GLY A 63 11.61 -8.09 -2.99
CA GLY A 63 12.94 -8.25 -3.59
C GLY A 63 14.03 -7.34 -2.99
N CYS A 64 13.79 -6.79 -1.79
CA CYS A 64 14.65 -5.82 -1.11
C CYS A 64 15.39 -6.41 0.11
N ARG A 65 15.55 -7.74 0.19
CA ARG A 65 16.18 -8.45 1.33
C ARG A 65 17.52 -7.86 1.77
N ALA A 66 18.40 -7.53 0.82
CA ALA A 66 19.75 -7.04 1.11
C ALA A 66 19.78 -5.59 1.66
N CYS A 67 18.69 -4.86 1.54
CA CYS A 67 18.59 -3.43 1.87
C CYS A 67 17.41 -3.12 2.79
N THR A 68 16.82 -4.12 3.45
CA THR A 68 15.66 -3.98 4.34
C THR A 68 15.85 -2.86 5.36
N THR A 69 17.00 -2.84 6.05
CA THR A 69 17.31 -1.83 7.07
C THR A 69 17.34 -0.43 6.46
N SER A 70 18.10 -0.22 5.38
CA SER A 70 18.21 1.08 4.73
C SER A 70 16.87 1.58 4.18
N VAL A 71 16.03 0.68 3.66
CA VAL A 71 14.68 1.02 3.22
C VAL A 71 13.80 1.45 4.40
N LEU A 72 13.86 0.74 5.53
CA LEU A 72 13.12 1.12 6.73
C LEU A 72 13.56 2.49 7.26
N GLU A 73 14.88 2.73 7.33
CA GLU A 73 15.46 4.01 7.76
C GLU A 73 15.02 5.14 6.84
N GLU A 74 15.10 4.95 5.53
CA GLU A 74 14.63 5.90 4.53
C GLU A 74 13.14 6.24 4.72
N MET A 75 12.29 5.22 4.80
CA MET A 75 10.85 5.41 4.98
C MET A 75 10.53 6.11 6.31
N THR A 76 11.30 5.84 7.37
CA THR A 76 11.14 6.49 8.67
C THR A 76 11.57 7.96 8.59
N HIS A 77 12.72 8.24 7.98
CA HIS A 77 13.26 9.59 7.82
C HIS A 77 12.35 10.48 6.96
N MET A 78 11.75 9.90 5.93
CA MET A 78 10.78 10.59 5.06
C MET A 78 9.37 10.69 5.66
N GLY A 79 9.14 10.17 6.87
CA GLY A 79 7.85 10.21 7.55
C GLY A 79 6.76 9.36 6.91
N MET A 80 7.15 8.35 6.11
CA MET A 80 6.23 7.42 5.46
C MET A 80 5.82 6.28 6.39
N VAL A 81 6.66 5.94 7.37
CA VAL A 81 6.35 4.96 8.42
C VAL A 81 6.57 5.53 9.80
N GLU A 82 5.89 4.93 10.76
CA GLU A 82 6.08 5.18 12.18
C GLU A 82 6.47 3.87 12.86
N GLN A 83 7.47 3.92 13.74
CA GLN A 83 7.89 2.78 14.55
C GLN A 83 7.43 2.98 15.99
N ASP A 84 6.82 1.95 16.57
CA ASP A 84 6.38 1.94 17.97
C ASP A 84 7.38 1.19 18.86
N SER A 85 7.32 1.46 20.16
CA SER A 85 8.16 0.85 21.20
C SER A 85 8.07 -0.68 21.26
N ALA A 86 7.00 -1.28 20.73
CA ALA A 86 6.84 -2.73 20.64
C ALA A 86 7.46 -3.37 19.38
N ALA A 87 8.43 -2.70 18.74
CA ALA A 87 9.09 -3.17 17.51
C ALA A 87 8.10 -3.44 16.36
N ARG A 88 7.13 -2.53 16.20
CA ARG A 88 6.12 -2.58 15.13
C ARG A 88 6.27 -1.37 14.23
N VAL A 89 5.90 -1.53 12.96
CA VAL A 89 5.94 -0.48 11.95
C VAL A 89 4.56 -0.29 11.34
N LEU A 90 4.14 0.97 11.29
CA LEU A 90 2.87 1.40 10.71
C LEU A 90 3.13 2.26 9.48
N LEU A 91 2.42 1.97 8.39
CA LEU A 91 2.43 2.85 7.21
C LEU A 91 1.52 4.06 7.46
N ARG A 92 2.08 5.26 7.33
CA ARG A 92 1.35 6.52 7.55
C ARG A 92 0.36 6.77 6.42
N ARG A 93 -0.78 7.40 6.72
CA ARG A 93 -1.82 7.75 5.73
C ARG A 93 -1.35 8.70 4.64
N ALA A 94 -0.25 9.42 4.85
CA ALA A 94 0.37 10.24 3.81
C ALA A 94 1.01 9.40 2.68
N ALA A 95 1.28 8.12 2.92
CA ALA A 95 2.05 7.27 2.02
C ALA A 95 1.18 6.49 1.02
N TYR A 96 -0.14 6.45 1.24
CA TYR A 96 -1.09 5.73 0.40
C TYR A 96 -2.47 6.39 0.39
N ALA A 97 -3.21 6.21 -0.69
CA ALA A 97 -4.53 6.76 -0.90
C ALA A 97 -5.45 5.71 -1.52
N PRO A 98 -6.79 5.86 -1.43
CA PRO A 98 -7.71 5.06 -2.21
C PRO A 98 -7.36 5.18 -3.71
N ALA A 99 -7.38 4.06 -4.42
CA ALA A 99 -7.36 4.07 -5.87
C ALA A 99 -8.63 4.76 -6.36
N ALA A 100 -8.49 5.70 -7.29
CA ALA A 100 -9.66 6.27 -7.95
C ALA A 100 -10.41 5.14 -8.67
N PRO A 101 -11.74 5.07 -8.59
CA PRO A 101 -12.48 4.14 -9.42
C PRO A 101 -12.11 4.43 -10.86
N SER A 102 -11.56 3.42 -11.56
CA SER A 102 -11.21 3.57 -12.96
C SER A 102 -12.45 4.06 -13.70
N ALA A 103 -12.39 5.25 -14.29
CA ALA A 103 -13.50 5.87 -15.02
C ALA A 103 -13.75 5.15 -16.37
N GLY A 104 -14.04 3.85 -16.31
CA GLY A 104 -14.09 2.93 -17.44
C GLY A 104 -15.34 2.05 -17.46
N SER A 105 -16.41 2.42 -16.76
CA SER A 105 -17.71 1.76 -16.90
C SER A 105 -18.88 2.72 -16.74
N VAL A 106 -18.85 3.81 -17.50
CA VAL A 106 -20.06 4.56 -17.88
C VAL A 106 -20.02 4.78 -19.39
N VAL A 107 -20.11 3.70 -20.16
CA VAL A 107 -20.66 3.85 -21.51
C VAL A 107 -22.16 4.09 -21.32
N GLY A 108 -22.52 5.37 -21.25
CA GLY A 108 -23.89 5.81 -21.38
C GLY A 108 -24.43 5.28 -22.71
N ARG A 109 -25.26 4.24 -22.64
CA ARG A 109 -26.22 3.93 -23.69
C ARG A 109 -27.49 4.70 -23.38
N GLU A 110 -27.41 6.02 -23.54
CA GLU A 110 -28.58 6.86 -23.72
C GLU A 110 -28.62 7.31 -25.18
N GLN A 111 -29.83 7.30 -25.73
CA GLN A 111 -30.24 7.70 -27.08
C GLN A 111 -30.21 6.62 -28.16
N LEU A 112 -31.29 5.85 -28.22
CA LEU A 112 -31.89 5.47 -29.50
C LEU A 112 -33.40 5.59 -29.40
N GLY A 113 -33.92 6.64 -30.03
CA GLY A 113 -35.17 6.57 -30.80
C GLY A 113 -36.46 6.90 -30.06
N GLU A 114 -36.81 8.18 -30.11
CA GLU A 114 -38.20 8.65 -30.08
C GLU A 114 -39.07 8.03 -31.18
N ALA A 115 -40.37 7.97 -30.86
CA ALA A 115 -41.52 8.29 -31.71
C ALA A 115 -41.96 7.37 -32.87
N SER A 116 -43.18 6.87 -32.65
CA SER A 116 -44.30 6.62 -33.59
C SER A 116 -44.24 5.44 -34.55
#